data_AF-A0A329SWP4-F1
#
_entry.id   AF-A0A329SWP4-F1
#
_cell.length_a   1.000
_cell.length_b   1.000
_cell.length_c   1.000
_cell.angle_alpha   90.00
_cell.angle_beta   90.00
_cell.angle_gamma   90.00
#
_symmetry.space_group_name_H-M   'P 1'
#
loop_
_entity.id
_entity.type
_entity.pdbx_description
1 polymer ?
#
loop_
_entity_poly.entity_id
_entity_poly.type
_entity_poly.pdbx_seq_one_letter_code
_entity_poly.pdbx_strand_id
1 'polypeptide(L)'
;MYQYIRFSAVTTGDLRFAAPELPPQEKDTNTGANLADADVACTSTEDCLYLDGHNTPKGLFDLSQDFIFVACNYRLGITGLAHGPSYQHEGGAANLVVWDSTRAFKWVKTYIDKFGGNPNDVTAVGFSAGGSQVMFQMTRFGGNAPQLFEKAYIMSPGYVPGAGHHHAVQFCQNVSSVGCDGGHLGCMREVDFSTLQDAASEVVSEYTYQYQSRVDGLIIPGTSAGLRFADMKQSLDLTAKNLALTNALKNAT
;
A
#
# COMPACT_ATOMS: atom_id res chain seq x y z
N MET A 1 -18.99 12.86 -6.62
CA MET A 1 -18.04 11.78 -6.92
C MET A 1 -16.76 12.46 -7.34
N TYR A 2 -15.69 12.25 -6.58
CA TYR A 2 -14.38 12.82 -6.89
C TYR A 2 -13.46 11.64 -7.18
N GLN A 3 -12.84 11.64 -8.35
CA GLN A 3 -11.97 10.55 -8.76
C GLN A 3 -10.58 11.08 -9.10
N TYR A 4 -9.60 10.19 -9.06
CA TYR A 4 -8.23 10.44 -9.51
C TYR A 4 -7.55 11.56 -8.71
N ILE A 5 -7.88 11.70 -7.42
CA ILE A 5 -7.25 12.70 -6.55
C ILE A 5 -5.84 12.23 -6.21
N ARG A 6 -4.84 13.00 -6.63
CA ARG A 6 -3.45 12.72 -6.35
C ARG A 6 -3.12 12.92 -4.86
N PHE A 7 -2.63 11.88 -4.20
CA PHE A 7 -2.23 11.94 -2.79
C PHE A 7 -0.71 11.91 -2.58
N SER A 8 0.06 11.64 -3.63
CA SER A 8 1.51 11.58 -3.66
C SER A 8 2.10 12.25 -4.89
N ALA A 9 3.35 12.69 -4.83
CA ALA A 9 4.14 12.95 -6.03
C ALA A 9 4.22 11.69 -6.91
N VAL A 10 4.42 11.90 -8.22
CA VAL A 10 4.61 10.82 -9.20
C VAL A 10 5.86 10.03 -8.82
N THR A 11 5.74 8.72 -8.71
CA THR A 11 6.84 7.84 -8.27
C THR A 11 7.65 7.33 -9.46
N THR A 12 8.30 8.24 -10.18
CA THR A 12 9.18 7.94 -11.32
C THR A 12 10.60 8.42 -11.04
N GLY A 13 11.57 7.96 -11.84
CA GLY A 13 12.99 8.34 -11.70
C GLY A 13 13.51 8.09 -10.29
N ASP A 14 14.07 9.13 -9.66
CA ASP A 14 14.60 9.05 -8.29
C ASP A 14 13.55 8.60 -7.26
N LEU A 15 12.27 8.94 -7.48
CA LEU A 15 11.16 8.60 -6.59
C LEU A 15 10.60 7.20 -6.80
N ARG A 16 10.99 6.49 -7.87
CA ARG A 16 10.49 5.13 -8.20
C ARG A 16 10.58 4.17 -7.02
N PHE A 17 11.71 4.21 -6.33
CA PHE A 17 12.04 3.35 -5.19
C PHE A 17 12.12 4.12 -3.87
N ALA A 18 11.64 5.36 -3.83
CA ALA A 18 11.61 6.19 -2.64
C ALA A 18 10.24 6.14 -1.96
N ALA A 19 10.21 6.49 -0.68
CA ALA A 19 8.96 6.73 0.04
C ALA A 19 8.16 7.85 -0.65
N PRO A 20 6.81 7.77 -0.68
CA PRO A 20 5.96 8.72 -1.37
C PRO A 20 6.04 10.11 -0.73
N GLU A 21 6.19 11.13 -1.57
CA GLU A 21 6.26 12.53 -1.15
C GLU A 21 4.91 13.24 -1.27
N LEU A 22 4.84 14.50 -0.82
CA LEU A 22 3.65 15.34 -1.05
C LEU A 22 3.45 15.57 -2.56
N PRO A 23 2.21 15.51 -3.07
CA PRO A 23 1.97 15.87 -4.46
C PRO A 23 2.33 17.34 -4.70
N PRO A 24 2.73 17.70 -5.93
CA PRO A 24 2.91 19.10 -6.29
C PRO A 24 1.59 19.86 -6.08
N GLN A 25 1.68 21.17 -5.83
CA GLN A 25 0.49 22.01 -5.84
C GLN A 25 0.00 22.19 -7.28
N GLU A 26 -1.10 21.53 -7.60
CA GLU A 26 -1.82 21.68 -8.87
C GLU A 26 -2.51 23.05 -8.90
N LYS A 27 -2.35 23.78 -10.00
CA LYS A 27 -2.96 25.11 -10.20
C LYS A 27 -4.28 25.05 -10.98
N ASP A 28 -4.53 23.91 -11.61
CA ASP A 28 -5.71 23.65 -12.43
C ASP A 28 -6.61 22.61 -11.76
N THR A 29 -7.89 22.60 -12.12
CA THR A 29 -8.82 21.57 -11.66
C THR A 29 -8.54 20.25 -12.37
N ASN A 30 -8.29 19.18 -11.61
CA ASN A 30 -8.17 17.84 -12.17
C ASN A 30 -9.53 17.33 -12.70
N THR A 31 -9.59 17.00 -13.99
CA THR A 31 -10.79 16.49 -14.67
C THR A 31 -10.69 15.00 -15.02
N GLY A 32 -9.61 14.31 -14.62
CA GLY A 32 -9.34 12.92 -15.01
C GLY A 32 -8.86 12.76 -16.46
N ALA A 33 -8.50 13.86 -17.13
CA ALA A 33 -7.95 13.86 -18.48
C ALA A 33 -6.78 14.86 -18.68
N ASN A 34 -6.51 15.70 -17.69
CA ASN A 34 -5.54 16.80 -17.79
C ASN A 34 -4.36 16.70 -16.80
N LEU A 35 -4.60 16.20 -15.58
CA LEU A 35 -3.59 16.12 -14.50
C LEU A 35 -3.37 14.70 -13.97
N ALA A 36 -4.36 13.83 -14.16
CA ALA A 36 -4.33 12.42 -13.83
C ALA A 36 -5.12 11.66 -14.90
N ASP A 37 -4.59 10.53 -15.37
CA ASP A 37 -5.32 9.65 -16.26
C ASP A 37 -6.41 8.91 -15.49
N ALA A 38 -7.57 8.72 -16.14
CA ALA A 38 -8.64 7.89 -15.62
C ALA A 38 -8.25 6.40 -15.66
N ASP A 39 -8.80 5.62 -14.72
CA ASP A 39 -8.74 4.15 -14.65
C ASP A 39 -7.32 3.55 -14.64
N VAL A 40 -6.43 4.20 -13.88
CA VAL A 40 -5.04 3.80 -13.74
C VAL A 40 -4.87 2.67 -12.72
N ALA A 41 -4.17 1.60 -13.14
CA ALA A 41 -3.67 0.55 -12.26
C ALA A 41 -2.15 0.68 -12.04
N CYS A 42 -1.69 0.47 -10.81
CA CYS A 42 -0.25 0.44 -10.50
C CYS A 42 0.53 -0.73 -11.13
N THR A 43 -0.15 -1.61 -11.87
CA THR A 43 0.49 -2.64 -12.71
C THR A 43 0.78 -2.15 -14.12
N SER A 44 0.12 -1.09 -14.60
CA SER A 44 0.25 -0.60 -15.98
C SER A 44 1.02 0.71 -16.11
N THR A 45 1.12 1.51 -15.04
CA THR A 45 1.89 2.77 -15.03
C THR A 45 2.43 3.08 -13.64
N GLU A 46 3.52 3.86 -13.60
CA GLU A 46 4.14 4.36 -12.37
C GLU A 46 3.38 5.55 -11.77
N ASP A 47 2.71 6.34 -12.61
CA ASP A 47 1.88 7.44 -12.13
C ASP A 47 0.50 6.92 -11.70
N CYS A 48 0.44 6.26 -10.55
CA CYS A 48 -0.74 5.49 -10.15
C CYS A 48 -1.26 5.78 -8.73
N LEU A 49 -0.63 6.68 -7.97
CA LEU A 49 -0.99 6.97 -6.58
C LEU A 49 -2.13 7.98 -6.47
N TYR A 50 -3.34 7.47 -6.69
CA TYR A 50 -4.60 8.22 -6.66
C TYR A 50 -5.60 7.72 -5.61
N LEU A 51 -6.52 8.59 -5.24
CA LEU A 51 -7.68 8.33 -4.40
C LEU A 51 -8.98 8.58 -5.17
N ASP A 52 -9.93 7.69 -4.96
CA ASP A 52 -11.31 7.88 -5.38
C ASP A 52 -12.22 8.06 -4.17
N GLY A 53 -12.91 9.19 -4.13
CA GLY A 53 -13.92 9.55 -3.14
C GLY A 53 -15.33 9.37 -3.68
N HIS A 54 -16.04 8.38 -3.15
CA HIS A 54 -17.45 8.14 -3.46
C HIS A 54 -18.33 8.46 -2.25
N ASN A 55 -19.44 9.14 -2.53
CA ASN A 55 -20.55 9.19 -1.60
C ASN A 55 -21.35 7.88 -1.82
N THR A 56 -21.31 7.00 -0.83
CA THR A 56 -22.09 5.74 -0.74
C THR A 56 -21.93 4.78 -1.95
N PRO A 57 -20.88 3.92 -1.98
CA PRO A 57 -20.72 2.89 -3.01
C PRO A 57 -21.88 1.89 -2.99
N LYS A 58 -22.77 1.99 -3.99
CA LYS A 58 -23.91 1.09 -4.20
C LYS A 58 -23.43 -0.35 -4.41
N GLY A 59 -23.96 -1.28 -3.61
CA GLY A 59 -23.83 -2.74 -3.82
C GLY A 59 -22.92 -3.49 -2.86
N LEU A 60 -22.04 -2.79 -2.11
CA LEU A 60 -21.13 -3.43 -1.14
C LEU A 60 -21.46 -3.09 0.33
N PHE A 61 -22.13 -1.96 0.57
CA PHE A 61 -22.46 -1.47 1.90
C PHE A 61 -23.96 -1.19 2.04
N ASP A 62 -24.45 -1.23 3.28
CA ASP A 62 -25.79 -0.76 3.60
C ASP A 62 -25.86 0.76 3.38
N LEU A 63 -26.65 1.16 2.39
CA LEU A 63 -26.80 2.54 1.94
C LEU A 63 -27.79 3.33 2.81
N SER A 64 -28.34 2.71 3.85
CA SER A 64 -29.16 3.40 4.86
C SER A 64 -28.33 4.26 5.81
N GLN A 65 -27.01 4.10 5.80
CA GLN A 65 -26.06 4.88 6.60
C GLN A 65 -25.29 5.86 5.70
N ASP A 66 -25.17 7.10 6.15
CA ASP A 66 -24.35 8.12 5.48
C ASP A 66 -22.87 7.93 5.85
N PHE A 67 -22.04 7.62 4.85
CA PHE A 67 -20.59 7.55 5.00
C PHE A 67 -19.88 7.96 3.71
N ILE A 68 -18.61 8.34 3.85
CA ILE A 68 -17.72 8.60 2.71
C ILE A 68 -16.84 7.39 2.52
N PHE A 69 -16.81 6.88 1.29
CA PHE A 69 -15.91 5.81 0.90
C PHE A 69 -14.71 6.39 0.16
N VAL A 70 -13.51 6.02 0.61
CA VAL A 70 -12.26 6.40 -0.03
C VAL A 70 -11.53 5.12 -0.43
N ALA A 71 -11.31 4.95 -1.73
CA ALA A 71 -10.43 3.91 -2.27
C ALA A 71 -9.07 4.51 -2.62
N CYS A 72 -8.00 3.76 -2.42
CA CYS A 72 -6.63 4.20 -2.70
C CYS A 72 -5.85 3.14 -3.46
N ASN A 73 -5.04 3.60 -4.41
CA ASN A 73 -4.01 2.79 -5.03
C ASN A 73 -2.72 2.80 -4.20
N TYR A 74 -1.89 1.77 -4.37
CA TYR A 74 -0.53 1.68 -3.84
C TYR A 74 0.34 0.91 -4.85
N ARG A 75 1.65 1.15 -4.88
CA ARG A 75 2.56 0.49 -5.83
C ARG A 75 2.51 -1.03 -5.71
N LEU A 76 2.76 -1.75 -6.79
CA LEU A 76 2.74 -3.22 -6.86
C LEU A 76 4.01 -3.74 -7.54
N GLY A 77 4.25 -5.06 -7.45
CA GLY A 77 5.41 -5.68 -8.07
C GLY A 77 6.73 -5.13 -7.52
N ILE A 78 7.74 -4.97 -8.37
CA ILE A 78 9.09 -4.57 -7.93
C ILE A 78 9.11 -3.15 -7.39
N THR A 79 8.32 -2.23 -7.94
CA THR A 79 8.27 -0.83 -7.48
C THR A 79 7.55 -0.67 -6.14
N GLY A 80 6.73 -1.65 -5.73
CA GLY A 80 6.08 -1.65 -4.42
C GLY A 80 6.78 -2.51 -3.36
N LEU A 81 7.44 -3.59 -3.78
CA LEU A 81 7.85 -4.68 -2.90
C LEU A 81 9.31 -5.11 -3.06
N ALA A 82 10.12 -4.39 -3.84
CA ALA A 82 11.58 -4.52 -3.78
C ALA A 82 12.09 -4.24 -2.36
N HIS A 83 13.06 -5.04 -1.93
CA HIS A 83 13.67 -4.97 -0.61
C HIS A 83 15.03 -5.66 -0.63
N GLY A 84 15.77 -5.55 0.47
CA GLY A 84 17.04 -6.22 0.67
C GLY A 84 18.15 -5.24 1.05
N PRO A 85 19.21 -5.72 1.72
CA PRO A 85 20.29 -4.87 2.22
C PRO A 85 20.98 -4.06 1.11
N SER A 86 21.29 -4.66 -0.04
CA SER A 86 21.92 -3.95 -1.16
C SER A 86 21.01 -2.85 -1.72
N TYR A 87 19.72 -3.17 -1.91
CA TYR A 87 18.71 -2.23 -2.35
C TYR A 87 18.58 -1.04 -1.39
N GLN A 88 18.53 -1.30 -0.08
CA GLN A 88 18.44 -0.24 0.94
C GLN A 88 19.72 0.58 1.06
N HIS A 89 20.89 -0.05 0.92
CA HIS A 89 22.18 0.63 0.93
C HIS A 89 22.32 1.65 -0.21
N GLU A 90 21.72 1.38 -1.37
CA GLU A 90 21.68 2.30 -2.52
C GLU A 90 20.55 3.34 -2.45
N GLY A 91 19.87 3.46 -1.30
CA GLY A 91 18.84 4.46 -1.05
C GLY A 91 17.43 4.03 -1.43
N GLY A 92 17.20 2.74 -1.70
CA GLY A 92 15.86 2.20 -1.91
C GLY A 92 15.08 2.06 -0.60
N ALA A 93 13.85 2.54 -0.55
CA ALA A 93 12.96 2.32 0.57
C ALA A 93 12.23 0.99 0.39
N ALA A 94 12.31 0.11 1.40
CA ALA A 94 11.59 -1.16 1.39
C ALA A 94 10.11 -0.95 1.76
N ASN A 95 9.26 -1.93 1.43
CA ASN A 95 7.84 -1.95 1.81
C ASN A 95 7.05 -0.73 1.34
N LEU A 96 7.30 -0.27 0.11
CA LEU A 96 6.69 0.94 -0.43
C LEU A 96 5.16 0.88 -0.44
N VAL A 97 4.56 -0.30 -0.58
CA VAL A 97 3.11 -0.50 -0.43
C VAL A 97 2.55 -0.01 0.91
N VAL A 98 3.34 -0.16 1.99
CA VAL A 98 2.97 0.27 3.35
C VAL A 98 3.13 1.78 3.46
N TRP A 99 4.20 2.33 2.87
CA TRP A 99 4.42 3.77 2.82
C TRP A 99 3.34 4.51 2.02
N ASP A 100 2.95 3.97 0.87
CA ASP A 100 1.89 4.49 0.01
C ASP A 100 0.55 4.50 0.76
N SER A 101 0.21 3.38 1.41
CA SER A 101 -0.97 3.30 2.27
C SER A 101 -0.93 4.31 3.43
N THR A 102 0.23 4.48 4.09
CA THR A 102 0.40 5.48 5.16
C THR A 102 0.17 6.91 4.62
N ARG A 103 0.64 7.21 3.40
CA ARG A 103 0.44 8.51 2.76
C ARG A 103 -1.02 8.75 2.42
N ALA A 104 -1.72 7.74 1.90
CA ALA A 104 -3.17 7.81 1.65
C ALA A 104 -3.94 8.09 2.94
N PHE A 105 -3.67 7.38 4.03
CA PHE A 105 -4.32 7.64 5.31
C PHE A 105 -4.00 9.03 5.89
N LYS A 106 -2.76 9.52 5.73
CA LYS A 106 -2.41 10.91 6.10
C LYS A 106 -3.22 11.92 5.28
N TRP A 107 -3.40 11.67 3.98
CA TRP A 107 -4.22 12.52 3.13
C TRP A 107 -5.67 12.55 3.64
N VAL A 108 -6.27 11.38 3.91
CA VAL A 108 -7.64 11.28 4.45
C VAL A 108 -7.76 12.05 5.77
N LYS A 109 -6.86 11.81 6.73
CA LYS A 109 -6.88 12.50 8.02
C LYS A 109 -6.77 14.03 7.89
N THR A 110 -6.10 14.51 6.85
CA THR A 110 -5.86 15.95 6.62
C THR A 110 -7.00 16.63 5.86
N TYR A 111 -7.64 15.95 4.90
CA TYR A 111 -8.50 16.59 3.90
C TYR A 111 -9.94 16.08 3.85
N ILE A 112 -10.28 14.98 4.53
CA ILE A 112 -11.62 14.38 4.39
C ILE A 112 -12.74 15.30 4.90
N ASP A 113 -12.42 16.26 5.77
CA ASP A 113 -13.35 17.31 6.23
C ASP A 113 -13.87 18.17 5.07
N LYS A 114 -13.05 18.39 4.03
CA LYS A 114 -13.43 19.13 2.81
C LYS A 114 -14.47 18.41 1.97
N PHE A 115 -14.62 17.11 2.18
CA PHE A 115 -15.60 16.27 1.50
C PHE A 115 -16.82 15.97 2.38
N GLY A 116 -16.88 16.55 3.60
CA GLY A 116 -17.96 16.33 4.57
C GLY A 116 -17.73 15.14 5.51
N GLY A 117 -16.54 14.52 5.50
CA GLY A 117 -16.20 13.41 6.38
C GLY A 117 -15.64 13.87 7.71
N ASN A 118 -15.68 13.00 8.71
CA ASN A 118 -15.05 13.26 10.00
C ASN A 118 -13.63 12.66 10.03
N PRO A 119 -12.55 13.47 10.06
CA PRO A 119 -11.20 12.94 10.15
C PRO A 119 -10.95 12.16 11.45
N ASN A 120 -11.75 12.39 12.50
CA ASN A 120 -11.67 11.66 13.77
C ASN A 120 -12.60 10.44 13.84
N ASP A 121 -13.19 10.01 12.73
CA ASP A 121 -13.96 8.77 12.64
C ASP A 121 -13.67 8.03 11.34
N VAL A 122 -12.39 7.71 11.13
CA VAL A 122 -11.93 6.97 9.95
C VAL A 122 -11.87 5.48 10.28
N THR A 123 -12.45 4.64 9.42
CA THR A 123 -12.36 3.18 9.49
C THR A 123 -11.48 2.66 8.36
N ALA A 124 -10.39 1.98 8.69
CA ALA A 124 -9.56 1.28 7.72
C ALA A 124 -10.21 -0.05 7.35
N VAL A 125 -10.39 -0.32 6.05
CA VAL A 125 -11.02 -1.55 5.55
C VAL A 125 -10.11 -2.20 4.52
N GLY A 126 -9.90 -3.51 4.59
CA GLY A 126 -9.06 -4.22 3.62
C GLY A 126 -9.38 -5.71 3.50
N PHE A 127 -9.27 -6.23 2.27
CA PHE A 127 -9.45 -7.65 1.94
C PHE A 127 -8.16 -8.27 1.40
N SER A 128 -7.85 -9.52 1.77
CA SER A 128 -6.66 -10.25 1.28
C SER A 128 -5.36 -9.49 1.55
N ALA A 129 -4.57 -9.16 0.53
CA ALA A 129 -3.39 -8.31 0.66
C ALA A 129 -3.72 -6.94 1.28
N GLY A 130 -4.89 -6.37 1.01
CA GLY A 130 -5.38 -5.14 1.64
C GLY A 130 -5.68 -5.32 3.13
N GLY A 131 -6.17 -6.50 3.54
CA GLY A 131 -6.33 -6.82 4.95
C GLY A 131 -4.98 -6.83 5.69
N SER A 132 -3.96 -7.39 5.04
CA SER A 132 -2.58 -7.32 5.54
C SER A 132 -2.04 -5.90 5.57
N GLN A 133 -2.38 -5.04 4.60
CA GLN A 133 -2.02 -3.62 4.65
C GLN A 133 -2.62 -2.92 5.86
N VAL A 134 -3.89 -3.18 6.20
CA VAL A 134 -4.49 -2.64 7.44
C VAL A 134 -3.70 -3.10 8.67
N MET A 135 -3.32 -4.38 8.74
CA MET A 135 -2.46 -4.89 9.81
C MET A 135 -1.10 -4.18 9.85
N PHE A 136 -0.44 -3.96 8.71
CA PHE A 136 0.83 -3.22 8.65
C PHE A 136 0.66 -1.77 9.07
N GLN A 137 -0.45 -1.10 8.71
CA GLN A 137 -0.70 0.25 9.19
C GLN A 137 -0.86 0.28 10.71
N MET A 138 -1.59 -0.68 11.29
CA MET A 138 -1.73 -0.79 12.75
C MET A 138 -0.37 -0.96 13.45
N THR A 139 0.51 -1.75 12.84
CA THR A 139 1.76 -2.21 13.45
C THR A 139 3.00 -1.43 13.02
N ARG A 140 2.87 -0.45 12.11
CA ARG A 140 4.00 0.30 11.57
C ARG A 140 4.86 0.94 12.66
N PHE A 141 6.17 0.91 12.47
CA PHE A 141 7.17 1.35 13.45
C PHE A 141 7.01 0.67 14.82
N GLY A 142 6.57 -0.60 14.82
CA GLY A 142 6.40 -1.37 16.05
C GLY A 142 5.17 -0.93 16.86
N GLY A 143 4.15 -0.35 16.21
CA GLY A 143 2.99 0.23 16.89
C GLY A 143 3.25 1.56 17.60
N ASN A 144 4.43 2.17 17.42
CA ASN A 144 4.79 3.43 18.07
C ASN A 144 4.35 4.68 17.31
N ALA A 145 3.91 4.53 16.05
CA ALA A 145 3.35 5.65 15.31
C ALA A 145 1.89 5.91 15.70
N PRO A 146 1.45 7.19 15.79
CA PRO A 146 0.04 7.52 16.05
C PRO A 146 -0.87 6.92 14.99
N GLN A 147 -1.98 6.26 15.32
CA GLN A 147 -2.87 5.71 14.30
C GLN A 147 -3.50 6.82 13.44
N LEU A 148 -3.74 6.50 12.17
CA LEU A 148 -4.35 7.43 11.20
C LEU A 148 -5.84 7.14 10.98
N PHE A 149 -6.37 6.16 11.72
CA PHE A 149 -7.75 5.72 11.72
C PHE A 149 -8.13 5.22 13.11
N GLU A 150 -9.41 5.23 13.42
CA GLU A 150 -9.95 4.86 14.74
C GLU A 150 -10.43 3.41 14.79
N LYS A 151 -10.86 2.86 13.65
CA LYS A 151 -11.46 1.51 13.56
C LYS A 151 -10.82 0.73 12.41
N ALA A 152 -10.82 -0.60 12.51
CA ALA A 152 -10.26 -1.48 11.50
C ALA A 152 -11.19 -2.66 11.18
N TYR A 153 -11.45 -2.87 9.89
CA TYR A 153 -12.16 -4.03 9.36
C TYR A 153 -11.24 -4.86 8.48
N ILE A 154 -10.78 -5.99 9.00
CA ILE A 154 -9.73 -6.81 8.39
C ILE A 154 -10.36 -8.10 7.86
N MET A 155 -10.36 -8.27 6.54
CA MET A 155 -11.02 -9.39 5.87
C MET A 155 -10.00 -10.32 5.24
N SER A 156 -9.94 -11.56 5.73
CA SER A 156 -9.10 -12.63 5.16
C SER A 156 -7.66 -12.19 4.86
N PRO A 157 -6.91 -11.63 5.83
CA PRO A 157 -5.57 -11.11 5.58
C PRO A 157 -4.65 -12.23 5.11
N GLY A 158 -3.86 -11.95 4.07
CA GLY A 158 -2.85 -12.87 3.55
C GLY A 158 -1.45 -12.41 3.96
N TYR A 159 -0.82 -13.13 4.87
CA TYR A 159 0.58 -12.90 5.22
C TYR A 159 1.34 -14.21 5.19
N VAL A 160 2.34 -14.28 4.32
CA VAL A 160 3.26 -15.42 4.25
C VAL A 160 4.62 -14.94 4.77
N PRO A 161 5.11 -15.48 5.90
CA PRO A 161 6.48 -15.26 6.31
C PRO A 161 7.34 -15.75 5.16
N GLY A 162 8.08 -14.85 4.50
CA GLY A 162 8.78 -15.23 3.29
C GLY A 162 10.25 -14.91 3.33
N ALA A 163 10.83 -15.00 2.13
CA ALA A 163 12.20 -14.75 1.76
C ALA A 163 12.97 -13.83 2.74
N GLY A 164 14.00 -14.37 3.39
CA GLY A 164 14.94 -13.58 4.18
C GLY A 164 15.81 -12.67 3.29
N HIS A 165 16.65 -11.83 3.90
CA HIS A 165 17.50 -10.86 3.18
C HIS A 165 18.28 -11.46 2.00
N HIS A 166 18.72 -12.71 2.10
CA HIS A 166 19.41 -13.41 1.01
C HIS A 166 18.54 -13.55 -0.24
N HIS A 167 17.30 -14.02 -0.09
CA HIS A 167 16.36 -14.18 -1.21
C HIS A 167 16.00 -12.82 -1.84
N ALA A 168 15.95 -11.76 -1.03
CA ALA A 168 15.71 -10.40 -1.52
C ALA A 168 16.84 -9.89 -2.43
N VAL A 169 18.09 -10.10 -2.01
CA VAL A 169 19.27 -9.76 -2.81
C VAL A 169 19.29 -10.56 -4.10
N GLN A 170 19.03 -11.88 -4.02
CA GLN A 170 18.96 -12.74 -5.20
C GLN A 170 17.85 -12.32 -6.16
N PHE A 171 16.70 -11.87 -5.65
CA PHE A 171 15.63 -11.36 -6.48
C PHE A 171 16.09 -10.17 -7.32
N CYS A 172 16.68 -9.14 -6.69
CA CYS A 172 17.21 -7.98 -7.41
C CYS A 172 18.34 -8.36 -8.39
N GLN A 173 19.20 -9.31 -8.02
CA GLN A 173 20.24 -9.83 -8.91
C GLN A 173 19.64 -10.57 -10.12
N ASN A 174 18.59 -11.36 -9.95
CA ASN A 174 17.96 -12.06 -11.08
C ASN A 174 17.26 -11.08 -12.03
N VAL A 175 16.69 -9.99 -11.49
CA VAL A 175 16.11 -8.91 -12.30
C VAL A 175 17.18 -8.09 -13.03
N SER A 176 18.48 -8.26 -12.73
CA SER A 176 19.57 -7.55 -13.43
C SER A 176 19.65 -7.85 -14.93
N SER A 177 18.93 -8.86 -15.43
CA SER A 177 18.84 -9.24 -16.85
C SER A 177 18.40 -8.10 -17.76
N VAL A 178 17.79 -7.05 -17.20
CA VAL A 178 17.45 -5.78 -17.90
C VAL A 178 18.66 -4.90 -18.24
N GLY A 179 19.89 -5.41 -18.10
CA GLY A 179 21.13 -4.66 -18.35
C GLY A 179 21.65 -3.89 -17.14
N CYS A 180 21.20 -4.25 -15.93
CA CYS A 180 21.57 -3.60 -14.68
C CYS A 180 22.40 -4.52 -13.78
N ASP A 181 23.63 -4.82 -14.21
CA ASP A 181 24.56 -5.74 -13.54
C ASP A 181 24.55 -5.58 -12.01
N GLY A 182 24.51 -6.71 -11.29
CA GLY A 182 24.49 -6.73 -9.83
C GLY A 182 23.17 -6.28 -9.19
N GLY A 183 22.18 -5.87 -10.00
CA GLY A 183 20.89 -5.39 -9.52
C GLY A 183 20.95 -3.97 -8.94
N HIS A 184 21.88 -3.14 -9.45
CA HIS A 184 22.07 -1.77 -8.97
C HIS A 184 20.84 -0.89 -9.18
N LEU A 185 20.39 -0.25 -8.11
CA LEU A 185 19.19 0.56 -8.04
C LEU A 185 19.25 1.78 -8.94
N GLY A 186 20.44 2.41 -9.04
CA GLY A 186 20.67 3.54 -9.94
C GLY A 186 20.37 3.19 -11.38
N CYS A 187 20.79 2.00 -11.85
CA CYS A 187 20.45 1.52 -13.19
C CYS A 187 18.96 1.17 -13.31
N MET A 188 18.40 0.46 -12.33
CA MET A 188 16.98 0.07 -12.35
C MET A 188 16.01 1.26 -12.38
N ARG A 189 16.42 2.47 -11.96
CA ARG A 189 15.63 3.71 -12.10
C ARG A 189 15.48 4.16 -13.54
N GLU A 190 16.45 3.85 -14.39
CA GLU A 190 16.49 4.27 -15.80
C GLU A 190 15.83 3.26 -16.76
N VAL A 191 15.56 2.04 -16.28
CA VAL A 191 14.87 1.01 -17.07
C VAL A 191 13.41 1.41 -17.30
N ASP A 192 12.87 1.13 -18.49
CA ASP A 192 11.44 1.31 -18.74
C ASP A 192 10.59 0.50 -17.74
N PHE A 193 9.47 1.08 -17.29
CA PHE A 193 8.62 0.48 -16.27
C PHE A 193 8.09 -0.91 -16.68
N SER A 194 7.59 -1.04 -17.91
CA SER A 194 7.02 -2.30 -18.39
C SER A 194 8.10 -3.37 -18.50
N THR A 195 9.26 -3.00 -19.04
CA THR A 195 10.43 -3.90 -19.14
C THR A 195 10.87 -4.40 -17.77
N LEU A 196 10.93 -3.50 -16.78
CA LEU A 196 11.33 -3.86 -15.42
C LEU A 196 10.29 -4.76 -14.73
N GLN A 197 8.99 -4.46 -14.87
CA GLN A 197 7.92 -5.26 -14.28
C GLN A 197 7.81 -6.65 -14.92
N ASP A 198 8.02 -6.75 -16.23
CA ASP A 198 8.01 -8.00 -16.96
C ASP A 198 9.16 -8.90 -16.51
N ALA A 199 10.39 -8.37 -16.50
CA ALA A 199 11.56 -9.10 -15.99
C ALA A 199 11.37 -9.55 -14.53
N ALA A 200 10.79 -8.69 -13.69
CA ALA A 200 10.50 -9.02 -12.31
C ALA A 200 9.41 -10.10 -12.17
N SER A 201 8.42 -10.11 -13.06
CA SER A 201 7.35 -11.13 -13.11
C SER A 201 7.88 -12.47 -13.62
N GLU A 202 8.82 -12.46 -14.57
CA GLU A 202 9.53 -13.66 -15.02
C GLU A 202 10.32 -14.30 -13.87
N VAL A 203 11.09 -13.50 -13.11
CA VAL A 203 11.80 -13.98 -11.92
C VAL A 203 10.84 -14.54 -10.86
N VAL A 204 9.69 -13.91 -10.66
CA VAL A 204 8.63 -14.45 -9.79
C VAL A 204 8.17 -15.83 -10.22
N SER A 205 7.92 -16.01 -11.52
CA SER A 205 7.47 -17.28 -12.08
C SER A 205 8.56 -18.36 -12.00
N GLU A 206 9.78 -18.04 -12.44
CA GLU A 206 10.90 -18.98 -12.53
C GLU A 206 11.36 -19.46 -11.17
N TYR A 207 11.46 -18.56 -10.19
CA TYR A 207 11.99 -18.86 -8.85
C TYR A 207 10.90 -19.01 -7.79
N THR A 208 9.62 -18.99 -8.18
CA THR A 208 8.46 -19.02 -7.27
C THR A 208 8.58 -17.94 -6.18
N TYR A 209 9.09 -16.76 -6.56
CA TYR A 209 9.31 -15.69 -5.61
C TYR A 209 7.98 -15.06 -5.20
N GLN A 210 7.78 -14.90 -3.89
CA GLN A 210 6.56 -14.28 -3.36
C GLN A 210 6.79 -12.84 -2.96
N TYR A 211 6.16 -11.94 -3.72
CA TYR A 211 5.99 -10.54 -3.35
C TYR A 211 5.18 -10.41 -2.06
N GLN A 212 5.83 -9.89 -1.02
CA GLN A 212 5.23 -9.64 0.29
C GLN A 212 6.02 -8.55 0.98
N SER A 213 5.36 -7.81 1.88
CA SER A 213 6.08 -6.90 2.78
C SER A 213 6.97 -7.71 3.75
N ARG A 214 8.12 -7.15 4.11
CA ARG A 214 9.20 -7.81 4.86
C ARG A 214 9.67 -6.95 6.02
N VAL A 215 10.36 -7.58 6.96
CA VAL A 215 11.09 -6.84 7.98
C VAL A 215 12.20 -6.03 7.34
N ASP A 216 12.17 -4.73 7.56
CA ASP A 216 13.18 -3.78 7.08
C ASP A 216 13.91 -3.06 8.23
N GLY A 217 13.54 -3.37 9.47
CA GLY A 217 14.09 -2.70 10.66
C GLY A 217 13.57 -1.28 10.87
N LEU A 218 12.61 -0.83 10.06
CA LEU A 218 12.09 0.55 10.07
C LEU A 218 10.56 0.58 10.14
N ILE A 219 9.85 0.55 9.01
CA ILE A 219 8.38 0.62 9.00
C ILE A 219 7.79 -0.73 9.44
N ILE A 220 8.48 -1.83 9.14
CA ILE A 220 8.21 -3.17 9.67
C ILE A 220 9.47 -3.63 10.43
N PRO A 221 9.56 -3.36 11.74
CA PRO A 221 10.83 -3.52 12.46
C PRO A 221 11.19 -4.97 12.83
N GLY A 222 10.28 -5.95 12.79
CA GLY A 222 10.57 -7.33 13.23
C GLY A 222 9.49 -8.36 12.92
N THR A 223 9.84 -9.65 13.00
CA THR A 223 9.02 -10.80 12.53
C THR A 223 8.10 -11.43 13.58
N SER A 224 8.28 -11.26 14.89
CA SER A 224 7.37 -11.86 15.88
C SER A 224 7.51 -11.31 17.32
N ALA A 225 6.41 -11.41 18.08
CA ALA A 225 6.21 -11.12 19.51
C ALA A 225 6.12 -9.66 19.99
N GLY A 226 6.54 -8.65 19.21
CA GLY A 226 6.41 -7.22 19.56
C GLY A 226 5.35 -6.43 18.77
N LEU A 227 4.68 -7.08 17.81
CA LEU A 227 3.54 -6.53 17.07
C LEU A 227 2.24 -7.17 17.57
N ARG A 228 2.08 -7.31 18.88
CA ARG A 228 0.79 -7.75 19.41
C ARG A 228 -0.17 -6.59 19.24
N PHE A 229 -1.43 -6.87 18.90
CA PHE A 229 -2.50 -5.88 19.08
C PHE A 229 -2.50 -5.31 20.51
N ALA A 230 -2.03 -6.10 21.49
CA ALA A 230 -1.85 -5.68 22.88
C ALA A 230 -0.75 -4.62 23.12
N ASP A 231 0.23 -4.50 22.21
CA ASP A 231 1.31 -3.49 22.32
C ASP A 231 0.93 -2.16 21.64
N MET A 232 -0.24 -2.12 20.97
CA MET A 232 -0.78 -0.91 20.39
C MET A 232 -1.27 0.03 21.49
N LYS A 233 -0.74 1.25 21.51
CA LYS A 233 -1.09 2.26 22.52
C LYS A 233 -2.50 2.85 22.38
N GLN A 234 -3.22 2.52 21.31
CA GLN A 234 -4.59 2.98 21.06
C GLN A 234 -5.54 1.78 21.01
N SER A 235 -6.66 1.88 21.72
CA SER A 235 -7.77 0.94 21.59
C SER A 235 -8.40 1.10 20.21
N LEU A 236 -8.38 0.05 19.39
CA LEU A 236 -9.12 0.00 18.12
C LEU A 236 -10.32 -0.91 18.26
N ASP A 237 -11.44 -0.50 17.67
CA ASP A 237 -12.53 -1.43 17.39
C ASP A 237 -12.15 -2.29 16.19
N LEU A 238 -12.02 -3.59 16.44
CA LEU A 238 -11.57 -4.60 15.49
C LEU A 238 -12.73 -5.53 15.19
N THR A 239 -13.23 -5.46 13.95
CA THR A 239 -14.22 -6.42 13.48
C THR A 239 -13.63 -7.25 12.33
N ALA A 240 -13.50 -8.55 12.55
CA ALA A 240 -13.20 -9.53 11.52
C ALA A 240 -14.44 -10.42 11.33
N LYS A 241 -15.54 -9.84 10.85
CA LYS A 241 -16.78 -10.60 10.60
C LYS A 241 -16.74 -11.13 9.16
N ASN A 242 -16.68 -12.46 9.00
CA ASN A 242 -17.01 -13.07 7.72
C ASN A 242 -18.54 -13.16 7.64
N LEU A 243 -19.18 -12.18 7.02
CA LEU A 243 -20.65 -12.08 6.96
C LEU A 243 -21.29 -13.34 6.34
N ALA A 244 -20.63 -13.97 5.36
CA ALA A 244 -21.08 -15.23 4.78
C ALA A 244 -21.02 -16.39 5.79
N LEU A 245 -19.97 -16.46 6.61
CA LEU A 245 -19.85 -17.45 7.69
C LEU A 245 -20.82 -17.16 8.84
N THR A 246 -21.02 -15.90 9.23
CA THR A 246 -21.99 -15.50 10.27
C THR A 246 -23.42 -15.84 9.86
N ASN A 247 -23.78 -15.60 8.59
CA ASN A 247 -25.08 -15.97 8.04
C ASN A 247 -25.24 -17.49 7.89
N ALA A 248 -24.18 -18.21 7.50
CA ALA A 248 -24.19 -19.68 7.43
C ALA A 248 -24.28 -20.34 8.82
N LEU A 249 -23.65 -19.75 9.84
CA LEU A 249 -23.64 -20.27 11.21
C LEU A 249 -24.78 -19.75 12.09
N LYS A 250 -25.62 -18.83 11.60
CA LYS A 250 -26.68 -18.15 12.38
C LYS A 250 -26.20 -17.58 13.71
N ASN A 251 -24.95 -17.10 13.76
CA ASN A 251 -24.35 -16.68 15.02
C ASN A 251 -24.72 -15.22 15.31
N ALA A 252 -25.58 -15.00 16.32
CA ALA A 252 -26.12 -13.69 16.70
C ALA A 252 -25.31 -13.03 17.83
N THR A 253 -24.00 -12.88 17.63
CA THR A 253 -23.11 -12.12 18.53
C THR A 253 -22.70 -10.78 17.93
#